data_AF-A0A2T3L617-F1
#
_entry.id   AF-A0A2T3L617-F1
#
_cell.length_a   1.000
_cell.length_b   1.000
_cell.length_c   1.000
_cell.angle_alpha   90.00
_cell.angle_beta   90.00
_cell.angle_gamma   90.00
#
_symmetry.space_group_name_H-M   'P 1'
#
loop_
_entity.id
_entity.type
_entity.pdbx_description
1 polymer ?
#
loop_
_entity_poly.entity_id
_entity_poly.type
_entity_poly.pdbx_seq_one_letter_code
_entity_poly.pdbx_strand_id
1 'polypeptide(L)'
;MTQLTLEAIREQLTELNFNAENIRMITVEAMDDALLESCTTKEDESFYNSYMNVIYQKGERYVLGYRCNEEKIIDQAIIKIGDKYFDPTEQSKGDFKPYQFAFLTEFKVFDMMKNAKSNKDFPPDVDFLFTRAKHYKNIINKAK
;
A
#
# COMPACT_ATOMS: atom_id res chain seq x y z
N MET A 1 -4.92 -16.57 -11.78
CA MET A 1 -4.18 -15.30 -11.68
C MET A 1 -2.80 -15.53 -12.24
N THR A 2 -2.39 -14.75 -13.23
CA THR A 2 -1.04 -14.79 -13.81
C THR A 2 -0.20 -13.82 -12.99
N GLN A 3 0.61 -14.33 -12.09
CA GLN A 3 1.53 -13.50 -11.32
C GLN A 3 2.56 -12.90 -12.29
N LEU A 4 2.76 -11.58 -12.25
CA LEU A 4 3.80 -10.95 -13.06
C LEU A 4 5.17 -11.52 -12.68
N THR A 5 6.03 -11.70 -13.67
CA THR A 5 7.43 -11.96 -13.40
C THR A 5 8.07 -10.71 -12.79
N LEU A 6 9.17 -10.89 -12.07
CA LEU A 6 9.88 -9.77 -11.45
C LEU A 6 10.33 -8.75 -12.51
N GLU A 7 10.74 -9.22 -13.68
CA GLU A 7 11.14 -8.40 -14.82
C GLU A 7 9.97 -7.52 -15.29
N ALA A 8 8.78 -8.10 -15.47
CA ALA A 8 7.60 -7.36 -15.92
C ALA A 8 7.17 -6.30 -14.89
N ILE A 9 7.28 -6.60 -13.59
CA ILE A 9 7.02 -5.60 -12.53
C ILE A 9 8.02 -4.44 -12.63
N ARG A 10 9.31 -4.74 -12.81
CA ARG A 10 10.37 -3.73 -12.90
C ARG A 10 10.21 -2.84 -14.14
N GLU A 11 9.83 -3.42 -15.27
CA GLU A 11 9.53 -2.69 -16.49
C GLU A 11 8.39 -1.69 -16.26
N GLN A 12 7.26 -2.15 -15.73
CA GLN A 12 6.11 -1.27 -15.44
C GLN A 12 6.45 -0.17 -14.42
N LEU A 13 7.21 -0.48 -13.36
CA LEU A 13 7.67 0.53 -12.40
C LEU A 13 8.56 1.59 -13.08
N THR A 14 9.43 1.16 -14.00
CA THR A 14 10.31 2.07 -14.74
C THR A 14 9.53 2.97 -15.69
N GLU A 15 8.52 2.43 -16.38
CA GLU A 15 7.58 3.20 -17.21
C GLU A 15 6.81 4.26 -16.40
N LEU A 16 6.51 3.95 -15.14
CA LEU A 16 5.91 4.89 -14.18
C LEU A 16 6.93 5.86 -13.55
N ASN A 17 8.16 5.97 -14.07
CA ASN A 17 9.24 6.84 -13.58
C ASN A 17 9.78 6.49 -12.20
N PHE A 18 9.62 5.25 -11.74
CA PHE A 18 10.29 4.76 -10.55
C PHE A 18 11.65 4.12 -10.86
N ASN A 19 12.53 4.15 -9.86
CA ASN A 19 13.75 3.36 -9.85
C ASN A 19 13.43 1.96 -9.32
N ALA A 20 13.10 1.05 -10.23
CA ALA A 20 12.68 -0.30 -9.90
C ALA A 20 13.70 -1.10 -9.08
N GLU A 21 15.01 -0.83 -9.23
CA GLU A 21 16.07 -1.52 -8.46
C GLU A 21 16.08 -1.13 -6.98
N ASN A 22 15.57 0.07 -6.65
CA ASN A 22 15.48 0.55 -5.27
C ASN A 22 14.13 0.26 -4.62
N ILE A 23 13.20 -0.36 -5.36
CA ILE A 23 11.89 -0.75 -4.85
C ILE A 23 11.98 -2.16 -4.29
N ARG A 24 11.59 -2.30 -3.03
CA ARG A 24 11.57 -3.59 -2.34
C ARG A 24 10.29 -4.34 -2.68
N MET A 25 10.42 -5.60 -3.06
CA MET A 25 9.29 -6.53 -3.13
C MET A 25 9.04 -7.13 -1.75
N ILE A 26 7.78 -7.10 -1.33
CA ILE A 26 7.31 -7.70 -0.08
C ILE A 26 6.13 -8.62 -0.36
N THR A 27 5.90 -9.58 0.53
CA THR A 27 4.74 -10.47 0.45
C THR A 27 3.65 -9.93 1.36
N VAL A 28 2.45 -9.77 0.80
CA VAL A 28 1.24 -9.45 1.56
C VAL A 28 0.60 -10.77 1.98
N GLU A 29 0.42 -10.93 3.29
CA GLU A 29 -0.13 -12.13 3.92
C GLU A 29 -1.61 -11.95 4.27
N ALA A 30 -2.29 -13.06 4.52
CA ALA A 30 -3.63 -13.04 5.07
C ALA A 30 -3.57 -12.57 6.52
N MET A 31 -4.41 -11.61 6.84
CA MET A 31 -4.72 -11.18 8.20
C MET A 31 -5.56 -12.27 8.90
N ASP A 32 -5.45 -12.32 10.23
CA ASP A 32 -6.35 -13.14 11.04
C ASP A 32 -7.81 -12.67 10.90
N ASP A 33 -8.75 -13.60 10.76
CA ASP A 33 -10.16 -13.28 10.49
C ASP A 33 -10.79 -12.42 11.60
N ALA A 34 -10.43 -12.63 12.87
CA ALA A 34 -10.96 -11.80 13.97
C ALA A 34 -10.45 -10.37 13.89
N LEU A 35 -9.21 -10.17 13.42
CA LEU A 35 -8.66 -8.84 13.17
C LEU A 35 -9.29 -8.23 11.91
N LEU A 36 -9.56 -9.01 10.87
CA LEU A 36 -10.25 -8.56 9.66
C LEU A 36 -11.71 -8.13 9.92
N GLU A 37 -12.46 -8.86 10.75
CA GLU A 37 -13.81 -8.46 11.16
C GLU A 37 -13.79 -7.16 11.96
N SER A 38 -12.73 -6.93 12.73
CA SER A 38 -12.56 -5.66 13.42
C SER A 38 -12.24 -4.51 12.45
N CYS A 39 -11.67 -4.86 11.27
CA CYS A 39 -11.17 -3.96 10.22
C CYS A 39 -12.25 -3.35 9.35
N THR A 40 -13.20 -4.17 8.89
CA THR A 40 -14.30 -3.75 8.04
C THR A 40 -15.57 -4.47 8.45
N THR A 41 -16.69 -3.74 8.40
CA THR A 41 -18.02 -4.31 8.70
C THR A 41 -18.85 -4.56 7.44
N LYS A 42 -18.30 -4.22 6.25
CA LYS A 42 -19.00 -4.26 4.96
C LYS A 42 -18.07 -4.67 3.82
N GLU A 43 -18.59 -5.50 2.92
CA GLU A 43 -17.98 -5.80 1.63
C GLU A 43 -17.85 -4.50 0.81
N ASP A 44 -16.72 -4.32 0.10
CA ASP A 44 -16.38 -3.15 -0.73
C ASP A 44 -16.21 -1.80 -0.02
N GLU A 45 -16.25 -1.74 1.32
CA GLU A 45 -15.87 -0.51 2.04
C GLU A 45 -14.35 -0.36 2.02
N SER A 46 -13.88 0.70 1.34
CA SER A 46 -12.47 1.05 1.37
C SER A 46 -12.08 1.41 2.80
N PHE A 47 -11.09 0.68 3.35
CA PHE A 47 -10.66 0.77 4.74
C PHE A 47 -10.31 2.21 5.19
N TYR A 48 -10.00 3.09 4.25
CA TYR A 48 -9.42 4.41 4.48
C TYR A 48 -10.34 5.44 5.16
N ASN A 49 -11.66 5.31 5.07
CA ASN A 49 -12.55 6.45 5.38
C ASN A 49 -13.12 6.54 6.80
N SER A 50 -13.02 5.50 7.63
CA SER A 50 -13.71 5.53 8.94
C SER A 50 -12.98 4.82 10.06
N TYR A 51 -12.26 3.74 9.75
CA TYR A 51 -11.89 2.72 10.74
C TYR A 51 -10.40 2.69 11.11
N MET A 52 -9.54 3.44 10.41
CA MET A 52 -8.10 3.49 10.73
C MET A 52 -7.79 3.85 12.19
N ASN A 53 -8.59 4.69 12.85
CA ASN A 53 -8.37 5.03 14.26
C ASN A 53 -8.79 3.95 15.26
N VAL A 54 -9.69 3.04 14.86
CA VAL A 54 -10.30 2.05 15.75
C VAL A 54 -9.47 0.78 15.78
N ILE A 55 -8.96 0.37 14.62
CA ILE A 55 -8.15 -0.85 14.49
C ILE A 55 -6.68 -0.58 14.78
N TYR A 56 -6.15 0.56 14.32
CA TYR A 56 -4.71 0.70 14.29
C TYR A 56 -4.10 1.26 15.57
N GLN A 57 -3.11 0.54 16.08
CA GLN A 57 -2.37 0.90 17.27
C GLN A 57 -1.29 1.95 16.97
N LYS A 58 -0.85 2.65 18.02
CA LYS A 58 0.30 3.55 17.94
C LYS A 58 1.56 2.76 17.57
N GLY A 59 1.97 2.85 16.30
CA GLY A 59 3.22 2.24 15.81
C GLY A 59 3.08 1.56 14.45
N GLU A 60 1.85 1.21 14.07
CA GLU A 60 1.57 0.57 12.79
C GLU A 60 1.80 1.52 11.62
N ARG A 61 2.13 0.92 10.47
CA ARG A 61 2.49 1.66 9.27
C ARG A 61 1.47 1.45 8.18
N TYR A 62 1.07 2.55 7.56
CA TYR A 62 0.46 2.55 6.25
C TYR A 62 1.57 2.42 5.22
N VAL A 63 1.41 1.54 4.26
CA VAL A 63 2.41 1.25 3.24
C VAL A 63 1.78 1.53 1.89
N LEU A 64 2.42 2.42 1.13
CA LEU A 64 1.99 2.79 -0.20
C LEU A 64 2.84 2.08 -1.25
N GLY A 65 2.22 1.63 -2.32
CA GLY A 65 2.93 0.95 -3.39
C GLY A 65 2.01 0.34 -4.43
N TYR A 66 2.47 -0.75 -5.03
CA TYR A 66 1.72 -1.41 -6.07
C TYR A 66 1.52 -2.89 -5.80
N ARG A 67 0.30 -3.36 -6.03
CA ARG A 67 -0.05 -4.77 -6.06
C ARG A 67 0.37 -5.39 -7.40
N CYS A 68 0.99 -6.57 -7.37
CA CYS A 68 1.63 -7.19 -8.55
C CYS A 68 1.08 -8.58 -8.91
N ASN A 69 -0.14 -8.93 -8.51
CA ASN A 69 -0.80 -10.22 -8.83
C ASN A 69 -1.70 -10.19 -10.07
N GLU A 70 -1.65 -9.08 -10.82
CA GLU A 70 -2.44 -8.84 -12.03
C GLU A 70 -1.52 -8.46 -13.20
N GLU A 71 -2.02 -8.49 -14.43
CA GLU A 71 -1.23 -8.13 -15.63
C GLU A 71 -0.63 -6.72 -15.57
N LYS A 72 -1.27 -5.83 -14.81
CA LYS A 72 -0.78 -4.49 -14.53
C LYS A 72 -0.59 -4.30 -13.04
N ILE A 73 0.45 -3.59 -12.67
CA ILE A 73 0.63 -3.12 -11.31
C ILE A 73 -0.47 -2.12 -10.95
N ILE A 74 -1.11 -2.33 -9.81
CA ILE A 74 -2.25 -1.52 -9.35
C ILE A 74 -1.85 -0.72 -8.12
N ASP A 75 -2.07 0.59 -8.15
CA ASP A 75 -1.88 1.45 -6.98
C ASP A 75 -2.76 0.93 -5.86
N GLN A 76 -2.12 0.55 -4.77
CA GLN A 76 -2.76 -0.02 -3.61
C GLN A 76 -1.97 0.42 -2.39
N ALA A 77 -2.69 0.73 -1.32
CA ALA A 77 -2.08 0.77 -0.02
C ALA A 77 -2.46 -0.45 0.81
N ILE A 78 -1.52 -0.80 1.67
CA ILE A 78 -1.59 -1.93 2.58
C ILE A 78 -1.13 -1.43 3.95
N ILE A 79 -1.11 -2.34 4.91
CA ILE A 79 -0.66 -2.03 6.27
C ILE A 79 0.47 -2.94 6.70
N LYS A 80 1.31 -2.42 7.60
CA LYS A 80 2.33 -3.17 8.31
C LYS A 80 1.97 -3.25 9.78
N ILE A 81 1.84 -4.48 10.28
CA ILE A 81 1.68 -4.78 11.70
C ILE A 81 2.86 -5.66 12.12
N GLY A 82 3.65 -5.17 13.07
CA GLY A 82 4.94 -5.79 13.42
C GLY A 82 5.85 -5.89 12.19
N ASP A 83 6.20 -7.11 11.79
CA ASP A 83 7.07 -7.41 10.64
C ASP A 83 6.32 -7.93 9.40
N LYS A 84 4.98 -7.99 9.47
CA LYS A 84 4.13 -8.53 8.40
C LYS A 84 3.32 -7.43 7.72
N TYR A 85 2.87 -7.75 6.51
CA TYR A 85 2.14 -6.86 5.63
C TYR A 85 0.78 -7.47 5.27
N PHE A 86 -0.28 -6.66 5.28
CA PHE A 86 -1.65 -7.13 5.11
C PHE A 86 -2.46 -6.16 4.25
N ASP A 87 -3.39 -6.69 3.46
CA ASP A 87 -4.34 -5.91 2.68
C ASP A 87 -5.78 -6.28 3.10
N PRO A 88 -6.31 -5.63 4.15
CA PRO A 88 -7.66 -5.93 4.63
C PRO A 88 -8.74 -5.58 3.60
N THR A 89 -8.47 -4.62 2.70
CA THR A 89 -9.43 -4.23 1.64
C THR A 89 -9.59 -5.32 0.61
N GLU A 90 -8.48 -5.94 0.20
CA GLU A 90 -8.56 -7.08 -0.71
C GLU A 90 -9.08 -8.33 0.01
N GLN A 91 -8.65 -8.56 1.25
CA GLN A 91 -9.07 -9.74 2.00
C GLN A 91 -10.55 -9.76 2.32
N SER A 92 -11.18 -8.60 2.55
CA SER A 92 -12.62 -8.50 2.79
C SER A 92 -13.48 -8.92 1.59
N LYS A 93 -12.89 -9.07 0.39
CA LYS A 93 -13.58 -9.59 -0.80
C LYS A 93 -13.64 -11.13 -0.84
N GLY A 94 -13.06 -11.81 0.15
CA GLY A 94 -13.19 -13.27 0.30
C GLY A 94 -11.93 -14.06 -0.07
N ASP A 95 -11.79 -14.50 -1.33
CA ASP A 95 -10.72 -15.44 -1.79
C ASP A 95 -9.33 -14.80 -1.84
N PHE A 96 -8.83 -14.38 -0.67
CA PHE A 96 -7.53 -13.76 -0.52
C PHE A 96 -6.43 -14.78 -0.75
N LYS A 97 -5.51 -14.42 -1.64
CA LYS A 97 -4.28 -15.17 -1.88
C LYS A 97 -3.10 -14.25 -1.61
N PRO A 98 -2.09 -14.70 -0.84
CA PRO A 98 -0.88 -13.93 -0.64
C PRO A 98 -0.27 -13.51 -1.96
N TYR A 99 0.19 -12.26 -2.04
CA TYR A 99 0.66 -11.67 -3.28
C TYR A 99 1.91 -10.82 -3.09
N GLN A 100 2.63 -10.57 -4.18
CA GLN A 100 3.79 -9.67 -4.19
C GLN A 100 3.36 -8.22 -4.32
N PHE A 101 4.03 -7.36 -3.56
CA PHE A 101 3.76 -5.93 -3.54
C PHE A 101 5.06 -5.13 -3.66
N ALA A 102 5.05 -4.13 -4.53
CA ALA A 102 6.14 -3.21 -4.75
C ALA A 102 6.07 -2.06 -3.74
N PHE A 103 6.91 -2.11 -2.70
CA PHE A 103 6.95 -1.12 -1.63
C PHE A 103 7.58 0.19 -2.09
N LEU A 104 6.81 1.28 -2.06
CA LEU A 104 7.34 2.62 -2.34
C LEU A 104 7.75 3.32 -1.05
N THR A 105 6.82 3.45 -0.11
CA THR A 105 7.07 4.15 1.16
C THR A 105 6.10 3.71 2.24
N GLU A 106 6.40 4.06 3.49
CA GLU A 106 5.51 3.86 4.61
C GLU A 106 5.37 5.10 5.49
N PHE A 107 4.23 5.24 6.14
CA PHE A 107 3.90 6.33 7.05
C PHE A 107 3.35 5.76 8.35
N LYS A 108 3.56 6.47 9.47
CA LYS A 108 2.87 6.10 10.72
C LYS A 108 1.39 6.42 10.58
N VAL A 109 0.54 5.44 10.88
CA VAL A 109 -0.93 5.60 10.78
C VAL A 109 -1.44 6.75 11.65
N PHE A 110 -0.90 6.93 12.86
CA PHE A 110 -1.35 8.02 13.73
C PHE A 110 -1.03 9.41 13.17
N ASP A 111 0.17 9.58 12.60
CA ASP A 111 0.57 10.84 11.97
C ASP A 111 -0.29 11.11 10.73
N MET A 112 -0.63 10.05 10.01
CA MET A 112 -1.58 10.08 8.89
C MET A 112 -2.95 10.60 9.31
N MET A 113 -3.56 10.02 10.34
CA MET A 113 -4.88 10.40 10.83
C MET A 113 -4.94 11.82 11.37
N LYS A 114 -3.86 12.30 11.99
CA LYS A 114 -3.74 13.70 12.43
C LYS A 114 -3.81 14.66 11.24
N ASN A 115 -3.18 14.31 10.12
CA ASN A 115 -3.15 15.13 8.92
C ASN A 115 -4.45 15.04 8.10
N ALA A 116 -5.14 13.89 8.10
CA ALA A 116 -6.42 13.71 7.43
C ALA A 116 -7.53 14.65 7.93
N LYS A 117 -7.54 14.97 9.24
CA LYS A 117 -8.49 15.95 9.80
C LYS A 117 -8.33 17.36 9.24
N SER A 118 -7.14 17.68 8.72
CA SER A 118 -6.79 18.99 8.16
C SER A 118 -6.70 19.01 6.64
N ASN A 119 -6.65 17.85 5.98
CA ASN A 119 -6.48 17.72 4.53
C ASN A 119 -7.44 16.64 3.99
N LYS A 120 -8.32 17.03 3.06
CA LYS A 120 -9.27 16.12 2.41
C LYS A 120 -8.59 15.11 1.48
N ASP A 121 -7.40 15.40 0.98
CA ASP A 121 -6.65 14.56 0.05
C ASP A 121 -5.79 13.53 0.79
N PHE A 122 -6.35 12.90 1.83
CA PHE A 122 -5.62 12.00 2.71
C PHE A 122 -6.47 10.75 2.97
N PRO A 123 -5.91 9.53 2.82
CA PRO A 123 -4.49 9.15 2.75
C PRO A 123 -3.80 9.51 1.42
N PRO A 124 -2.46 9.65 1.41
CA PRO A 124 -1.70 9.95 0.20
C PRO A 124 -1.72 8.75 -0.75
N ASP A 125 -1.98 9.04 -2.01
CA ASP A 125 -1.83 8.13 -3.15
C ASP A 125 -0.41 8.21 -3.74
N VAL A 126 -0.16 7.48 -4.83
CA VAL A 126 1.14 7.54 -5.50
C VAL A 126 1.45 8.94 -6.06
N ASP A 127 0.45 9.68 -6.52
CA ASP A 127 0.63 11.04 -7.05
C ASP A 127 1.24 11.98 -6.00
N PHE A 128 0.87 11.81 -4.72
CA PHE A 128 1.51 12.53 -3.61
C PHE A 128 3.04 12.37 -3.59
N LEU A 129 3.57 11.20 -3.93
CA LEU A 129 5.02 10.97 -3.98
C LEU A 129 5.69 11.82 -5.06
N PHE A 130 5.06 11.95 -6.22
CA PHE A 130 5.56 12.79 -7.31
C PHE A 130 5.51 14.28 -6.97
N THR A 131 4.46 14.76 -6.30
CA THR A 131 4.42 16.16 -5.80
C THR A 131 5.56 16.48 -4.84
N ARG A 132 6.09 15.46 -4.16
CA ARG A 132 7.18 15.55 -3.19
C ARG A 132 8.44 14.81 -3.64
N ALA A 133 8.66 14.65 -4.95
CA ALA A 133 9.73 13.82 -5.50
C ALA A 133 11.13 14.09 -4.92
N LYS A 134 11.42 15.33 -4.49
CA LYS A 134 12.68 15.68 -3.81
C LYS A 134 12.95 14.87 -2.54
N HIS A 135 11.91 14.42 -1.85
CA HIS A 135 11.97 13.62 -0.62
C HIS A 135 12.07 12.11 -0.91
N TYR A 136 11.65 11.67 -2.11
CA TYR A 136 11.61 10.26 -2.52
C TYR A 136 12.59 9.95 -3.66
N LYS A 137 13.70 10.70 -3.72
CA LYS A 137 14.74 10.59 -4.77
C LYS A 137 15.40 9.20 -4.88
N ASN A 138 15.24 8.35 -3.87
CA ASN A 138 15.73 6.97 -3.88
C ASN A 138 14.86 6.07 -4.75
N ILE A 139 13.55 6.29 -4.78
CA ILE A 139 12.60 5.46 -5.53
C ILE A 139 12.04 6.15 -6.77
N ILE A 140 12.09 7.48 -6.88
CA ILE A 140 11.65 8.22 -8.06
C ILE A 140 12.86 8.60 -8.90
N ASN A 141 12.82 8.24 -10.19
CA ASN A 141 13.75 8.77 -11.16
C ASN A 141 13.38 10.24 -11.37
N LYS A 142 14.19 11.16 -10.84
CA LYS A 142 14.17 12.52 -11.41
C LYS A 142 14.58 12.35 -12.86
N ALA A 143 13.66 12.63 -13.79
CA ALA A 143 14.04 12.88 -15.16
C ALA A 143 15.25 13.85 -15.13
N LYS A 144 16.34 13.43 -15.78
CA LYS A 144 17.51 14.29 -15.97
C LYS A 144 17.13 15.52 -16.77
#